data_AF-A0A9P9Y232-F1
#
_entry.id   AF-A0A9P9Y232-F1
#
_cell.length_a   1.000
_cell.length_b   1.000
_cell.length_c   1.000
_cell.angle_alpha   90.00
_cell.angle_beta   90.00
_cell.angle_gamma   90.00
#
_symmetry.space_group_name_H-M   'P 1'
#
loop_
_entity.id
_entity.type
_entity.pdbx_description
1 polymer ?
#
loop_
_entity_poly.entity_id
_entity_poly.type
_entity_poly.pdbx_seq_one_letter_code
_entity_poly.pdbx_strand_id
1 'polypeptide(L)'
;MTATTTNGHAKGQRHVEEGQGLLARDAYDDDNDNDLGVLHDADDYDKDGNEIAHPPRSANRVHFDLTPEIMGSDDGRFSSEFDVEDGQQQHHRVPLLTDMEAPSVAIANALGGDDAETLEAEMRRPKSGMQSAFMNMANSIIGAGIIGQPYAMRQAGLLAGTLLLIGLTILIDWTIRLIVINSKLSGTSNFQGTVEYCFGKPGLIAISLAQWVFAFGGMVAFGVIVGDTIPHVLLAVWPGMVDVPVIGILTDRRVAIAVFCMGVSYPLTLYRDIAKLAKASTLALIGMAVIVVTVLVQGVMVPSEERGDFDLPTLTINGGIFQAIGVISFAFVCHHNSLLIYGSLKTPTIDNFSRVTHWSVGASTVACLTMALAGFLVFGDKTLGNVLNNFPSDNIMVNVARLCFGLNMLTTLPLEAFVCREVMETYFFPDGPFSLRRHVLFSTGLVGGATLISLLTCDLGAVFELVGATSAVAMAYVMPPMCYIKLTTRNWRTYLAYGVVAFGAAVMVISTFQAVDKLLYGTDEPAKCT
;
A
#
# COMPACT_ATOMS: atom_id res chain seq x y z
N MET A 1 61.18 -11.65 -44.90
CA MET A 1 62.10 -11.47 -43.75
C MET A 1 61.67 -12.45 -42.66
N THR A 2 62.49 -13.50 -42.48
CA THR A 2 62.79 -14.32 -41.27
C THR A 2 61.95 -14.07 -40.00
N ALA A 3 61.23 -15.06 -39.42
CA ALA A 3 61.70 -16.19 -38.54
C ALA A 3 62.23 -15.67 -37.18
N THR A 4 62.04 -16.21 -35.96
CA THR A 4 61.65 -17.54 -35.41
C THR A 4 61.57 -17.42 -33.86
N THR A 5 60.79 -18.28 -33.17
CA THR A 5 60.98 -18.98 -31.84
C THR A 5 61.90 -18.40 -30.73
N THR A 6 61.60 -18.52 -29.41
CA THR A 6 61.72 -19.76 -28.58
C THR A 6 61.21 -19.63 -27.11
N ASN A 7 60.83 -20.82 -26.57
CA ASN A 7 60.52 -21.29 -25.21
C ASN A 7 61.41 -20.86 -24.01
N GLY A 8 60.89 -21.08 -22.78
CA GLY A 8 61.72 -21.42 -21.61
C GLY A 8 61.01 -21.50 -20.24
N HIS A 9 60.81 -22.72 -19.72
CA HIS A 9 60.35 -23.09 -18.36
C HIS A 9 61.33 -22.73 -17.23
N ALA A 10 60.82 -22.51 -15.99
CA ALA A 10 61.45 -23.03 -14.76
C ALA A 10 60.47 -23.11 -13.57
N LYS A 11 60.44 -24.27 -12.91
CA LYS A 11 59.82 -24.58 -11.60
C LYS A 11 60.78 -24.26 -10.46
N GLY A 12 60.26 -23.92 -9.27
CA GLY A 12 61.01 -23.93 -8.00
C GLY A 12 60.08 -23.99 -6.79
N GLN A 13 60.28 -24.97 -5.91
CA GLN A 13 59.47 -25.34 -4.75
C GLN A 13 60.00 -24.77 -3.42
N ARG A 14 59.06 -24.54 -2.48
CA ARG A 14 59.05 -24.93 -1.04
C ARG A 14 59.72 -24.09 0.10
N HIS A 15 58.94 -24.05 1.21
CA HIS A 15 59.27 -23.98 2.67
C HIS A 15 59.78 -22.63 3.24
N VAL A 16 59.54 -22.22 4.51
CA VAL A 16 58.62 -22.49 5.64
C VAL A 16 59.02 -21.51 6.79
N GLU A 17 58.13 -21.22 7.76
CA GLU A 17 58.39 -20.66 9.12
C GLU A 17 58.91 -19.21 9.22
N GLU A 18 58.65 -18.36 10.23
CA GLU A 18 57.96 -18.40 11.53
C GLU A 18 57.90 -16.94 12.07
N GLY A 19 57.02 -16.67 13.05
CA GLY A 19 57.42 -15.85 14.21
C GLY A 19 56.69 -14.53 14.56
N GLN A 20 55.99 -14.59 15.71
CA GLN A 20 55.83 -13.56 16.77
C GLN A 20 54.86 -12.38 16.51
N GLY A 21 53.86 -12.05 17.34
CA GLY A 21 53.56 -12.36 18.75
C GLY A 21 53.83 -11.13 19.66
N LEU A 22 52.80 -10.62 20.37
CA LEU A 22 52.80 -9.78 21.62
C LEU A 22 51.39 -9.10 21.72
N LEU A 23 50.60 -9.06 22.81
CA LEU A 23 50.81 -9.14 24.26
C LEU A 23 49.56 -9.69 24.99
N ALA A 24 49.82 -10.40 26.09
CA ALA A 24 48.87 -10.83 27.13
C ALA A 24 48.94 -9.88 28.35
N ARG A 25 47.92 -9.91 29.22
CA ARG A 25 48.12 -9.89 30.69
C ARG A 25 46.88 -10.26 31.51
N ASP A 26 47.15 -11.16 32.44
CA ASP A 26 46.38 -11.89 33.47
C ASP A 26 45.76 -11.05 34.61
N ALA A 27 44.82 -11.63 35.39
CA ALA A 27 45.02 -12.02 36.81
C ALA A 27 43.74 -12.21 37.68
N TYR A 28 43.57 -13.44 38.20
CA TYR A 28 43.18 -13.92 39.56
C TYR A 28 41.76 -13.79 40.20
N ASP A 29 41.19 -15.00 40.46
CA ASP A 29 40.46 -15.62 41.61
C ASP A 29 39.79 -14.79 42.72
N ASP A 30 38.54 -15.16 43.11
CA ASP A 30 38.20 -15.73 44.45
C ASP A 30 36.75 -16.29 44.58
N ASP A 31 36.66 -17.49 45.18
CA ASP A 31 35.63 -18.13 46.05
C ASP A 31 34.10 -17.89 45.96
N ASN A 32 33.33 -18.99 45.79
CA ASN A 32 32.58 -19.70 46.88
C ASN A 32 31.25 -20.36 46.42
N ASP A 33 30.93 -21.47 47.11
CA ASP A 33 29.90 -22.50 46.92
C ASP A 33 28.42 -22.06 46.73
N ASN A 34 27.69 -22.79 45.87
CA ASN A 34 26.43 -23.46 46.27
C ASN A 34 25.89 -24.41 45.17
N ASP A 35 25.60 -25.64 45.59
CA ASP A 35 24.95 -26.75 44.88
C ASP A 35 23.71 -26.37 44.05
N LEU A 36 23.58 -26.96 42.85
CA LEU A 36 22.40 -27.76 42.45
C LEU A 36 22.66 -28.51 41.12
N GLY A 37 22.88 -29.83 41.22
CA GLY A 37 22.54 -30.89 40.25
C GLY A 37 22.80 -30.69 38.76
N VAL A 38 23.90 -31.25 38.25
CA VAL A 38 24.07 -31.59 36.82
C VAL A 38 23.39 -32.93 36.54
N LEU A 39 22.22 -32.90 35.88
CA LEU A 39 21.73 -34.03 35.10
C LEU A 39 22.36 -33.92 33.71
N HIS A 40 23.19 -34.90 33.35
CA HIS A 40 23.65 -35.09 31.97
C HIS A 40 22.43 -35.52 31.14
N ASP A 41 21.95 -34.66 30.23
CA ASP A 41 20.98 -35.08 29.22
C ASP A 41 21.65 -35.98 28.19
N ALA A 42 21.04 -37.13 27.95
CA ALA A 42 21.52 -38.23 27.14
C ALA A 42 21.04 -38.12 25.68
N ASP A 43 21.32 -37.01 25.01
CA ASP A 43 20.78 -36.72 23.66
C ASP A 43 21.84 -36.40 22.58
N ASP A 44 23.13 -36.59 22.84
CA ASP A 44 24.21 -36.25 21.87
C ASP A 44 24.77 -37.44 21.07
N TYR A 45 24.11 -38.59 21.13
CA TYR A 45 24.49 -39.80 20.38
C TYR A 45 23.34 -40.34 19.54
N ASP A 46 23.62 -40.73 18.30
CA ASP A 46 22.63 -41.48 17.51
C ASP A 46 22.51 -42.94 17.97
N LYS A 47 21.56 -43.70 17.39
CA LYS A 47 21.26 -45.08 17.80
C LYS A 47 22.40 -46.09 17.61
N ASP A 48 23.46 -45.72 16.90
CA ASP A 48 24.67 -46.52 16.71
C ASP A 48 25.86 -46.02 17.56
N GLY A 49 25.65 -45.00 18.40
CA GLY A 49 26.64 -44.55 19.39
C GLY A 49 27.70 -43.59 18.84
N ASN A 50 27.40 -42.85 17.77
CA ASN A 50 28.26 -41.77 17.26
C ASN A 50 27.78 -40.38 17.70
N GLU A 51 28.75 -39.49 17.99
CA GLU A 51 28.53 -38.11 18.45
C GLU A 51 28.04 -37.21 17.30
N ILE A 52 26.97 -36.43 17.52
CA ILE A 52 26.31 -35.64 16.47
C ILE A 52 26.99 -34.26 16.34
N ALA A 53 27.59 -33.96 15.18
CA ALA A 53 28.27 -32.68 14.95
C ALA A 53 27.28 -31.53 14.64
N HIS A 54 27.27 -30.49 15.47
CA HIS A 54 26.51 -29.26 15.21
C HIS A 54 27.31 -28.23 14.37
N PRO A 55 26.67 -27.54 13.40
CA PRO A 55 27.30 -26.42 12.70
C PRO A 55 27.42 -25.18 13.62
N PRO A 56 28.41 -24.30 13.40
CA PRO A 56 28.69 -23.21 14.33
C PRO A 56 27.56 -22.18 14.37
N ARG A 57 27.13 -21.83 15.58
CA ARG A 57 26.12 -20.79 15.86
C ARG A 57 26.74 -19.40 15.74
N SER A 58 26.10 -18.49 15.00
CA SER A 58 26.37 -17.05 15.12
C SER A 58 25.51 -16.45 16.23
N ALA A 59 26.13 -15.77 17.19
CA ALA A 59 25.46 -15.06 18.27
C ALA A 59 24.81 -13.77 17.74
N ASN A 60 23.55 -13.83 17.28
CA ASN A 60 22.54 -12.75 17.30
C ASN A 60 21.36 -13.03 16.35
N ARG A 61 20.55 -14.06 16.64
CA ARG A 61 19.25 -14.23 15.98
C ARG A 61 18.18 -14.53 17.02
N VAL A 62 17.38 -13.53 17.34
CA VAL A 62 16.13 -13.72 18.10
C VAL A 62 15.08 -14.23 17.11
N HIS A 63 14.58 -15.44 17.34
CA HIS A 63 13.48 -16.00 16.55
C HIS A 63 12.16 -15.43 17.07
N PHE A 64 11.35 -14.83 16.21
CA PHE A 64 9.94 -14.59 16.49
C PHE A 64 9.14 -15.74 15.87
N ASP A 65 8.36 -16.45 16.68
CA ASP A 65 7.39 -17.43 16.21
C ASP A 65 6.17 -16.71 15.64
N LEU A 66 5.92 -16.89 14.35
CA LEU A 66 4.77 -16.37 13.61
C LEU A 66 4.08 -17.46 12.79
N THR A 67 3.91 -18.64 13.39
CA THR A 67 3.10 -19.73 12.84
C THR A 67 1.76 -19.78 13.59
N PRO A 68 0.63 -19.46 12.95
CA PRO A 68 -0.68 -19.80 13.51
C PRO A 68 -0.93 -21.30 13.30
N GLU A 69 -1.30 -22.01 14.37
CA GLU A 69 -1.81 -23.38 14.30
C GLU A 69 -3.15 -23.41 13.55
N ILE A 70 -3.22 -24.25 12.52
CA ILE A 70 -4.42 -24.51 11.71
C ILE A 70 -5.26 -25.58 12.44
N MET A 71 -6.56 -25.34 12.63
CA MET A 71 -7.47 -26.34 13.19
C MET A 71 -7.61 -27.54 12.24
N GLY A 72 -7.16 -28.72 12.70
CA GLY A 72 -7.51 -30.02 12.14
C GLY A 72 -8.92 -30.43 12.58
N SER A 73 -9.64 -31.06 11.66
CA SER A 73 -10.98 -31.62 11.83
C SER A 73 -11.00 -32.72 12.89
N ASP A 74 -11.90 -32.55 13.86
CA ASP A 74 -12.29 -33.55 14.86
C ASP A 74 -13.23 -34.56 14.17
N ASP A 75 -12.81 -35.82 14.04
CA ASP A 75 -13.72 -36.90 13.64
C ASP A 75 -13.70 -38.03 14.66
N GLY A 76 -14.90 -38.28 15.17
CA GLY A 76 -15.19 -39.16 16.28
C GLY A 76 -15.01 -40.64 15.99
N ARG A 77 -14.81 -41.35 17.09
CA ARG A 77 -14.81 -42.81 17.26
C ARG A 77 -15.91 -43.51 16.43
N PHE A 78 -15.50 -44.46 15.60
CA PHE A 78 -16.30 -45.67 15.34
C PHE A 78 -15.38 -46.90 15.32
N SER A 79 -15.65 -47.82 16.23
CA SER A 79 -15.01 -49.13 16.35
C SER A 79 -15.69 -50.13 15.43
N SER A 80 -14.91 -50.92 14.68
CA SER A 80 -15.33 -52.26 14.27
C SER A 80 -14.10 -53.15 14.04
N GLU A 81 -14.05 -54.23 14.82
CA GLU A 81 -13.21 -55.42 14.61
C GLU A 81 -13.35 -55.97 13.19
N PHE A 82 -12.25 -56.47 12.62
CA PHE A 82 -12.20 -57.75 11.90
C PHE A 82 -10.73 -58.21 11.77
N ASP A 83 -10.45 -59.40 12.30
CA ASP A 83 -9.22 -60.17 12.12
C ASP A 83 -8.99 -60.57 10.65
N VAL A 84 -7.72 -60.81 10.26
CA VAL A 84 -7.22 -62.09 9.69
C VAL A 84 -5.79 -61.95 9.09
N GLU A 85 -4.94 -62.82 9.62
CA GLU A 85 -3.77 -63.57 9.10
C GLU A 85 -2.45 -62.92 8.61
N ASP A 86 -1.43 -63.67 9.05
CA ASP A 86 0.01 -63.50 9.01
C ASP A 86 0.59 -63.90 7.64
N GLY A 87 1.65 -63.21 7.22
CA GLY A 87 2.30 -63.43 5.94
C GLY A 87 3.67 -62.75 5.88
N GLN A 88 4.70 -63.44 6.32
CA GLN A 88 6.10 -63.03 6.17
C GLN A 88 6.47 -62.85 4.69
N GLN A 89 6.66 -61.61 4.25
CA GLN A 89 7.51 -61.28 3.12
C GLN A 89 8.39 -60.06 3.44
N GLN A 90 9.68 -60.34 3.53
CA GLN A 90 10.76 -59.40 3.77
C GLN A 90 10.96 -58.56 2.49
N HIS A 91 10.24 -57.46 2.35
CA HIS A 91 10.46 -56.48 1.28
C HIS A 91 11.21 -55.25 1.81
N HIS A 92 12.40 -55.09 1.21
CA HIS A 92 13.33 -53.98 1.26
C HIS A 92 12.62 -52.61 1.38
N ARG A 93 12.77 -51.92 2.52
CA ARG A 93 12.29 -50.54 2.70
C ARG A 93 13.21 -49.59 1.94
N VAL A 94 12.82 -49.23 0.72
CA VAL A 94 13.31 -48.03 0.03
C VAL A 94 12.84 -46.78 0.80
N PRO A 95 13.63 -45.70 0.88
CA PRO A 95 13.22 -44.48 1.56
C PRO A 95 12.00 -43.88 0.84
N LEU A 96 10.89 -43.73 1.56
CA LEU A 96 9.59 -43.31 1.02
C LEU A 96 9.49 -41.79 0.75
N LEU A 97 10.58 -41.17 0.29
CA LEU A 97 10.70 -39.70 0.14
C LEU A 97 11.50 -39.26 -1.10
N THR A 98 11.79 -40.14 -2.07
CA THR A 98 12.51 -39.73 -3.29
C THR A 98 11.64 -39.13 -4.39
N ASP A 99 10.31 -39.10 -4.23
CA ASP A 99 9.39 -38.56 -5.26
C ASP A 99 8.49 -37.42 -4.76
N MET A 100 8.98 -36.57 -3.84
CA MET A 100 8.35 -35.26 -3.64
C MET A 100 8.82 -34.30 -4.74
N GLU A 101 8.09 -34.30 -5.85
CA GLU A 101 8.06 -33.17 -6.76
C GLU A 101 7.68 -31.91 -5.96
N ALA A 102 8.39 -30.81 -6.21
CA ALA A 102 8.08 -29.53 -5.58
C ALA A 102 6.60 -29.18 -5.83
N PRO A 103 5.89 -28.52 -4.88
CA PRO A 103 4.47 -28.20 -5.02
C PRO A 103 4.14 -27.48 -6.32
N SER A 104 5.06 -26.68 -6.85
CA SER A 104 4.93 -26.01 -8.15
C SER A 104 4.90 -26.96 -9.36
N VAL A 105 5.56 -28.11 -9.28
CA VAL A 105 5.65 -29.12 -10.36
C VAL A 105 4.47 -30.09 -10.29
N ALA A 106 4.09 -30.51 -9.08
CA ALA A 106 2.89 -31.32 -8.87
C ALA A 106 1.60 -30.56 -9.26
N ILE A 107 1.54 -29.25 -8.98
CA ILE A 107 0.41 -28.38 -9.39
C ILE A 107 0.44 -28.14 -10.92
N ALA A 108 1.61 -27.99 -11.54
CA ALA A 108 1.72 -27.85 -12.99
C ALA A 108 1.32 -29.12 -13.76
N ASN A 109 1.53 -30.32 -13.19
CA ASN A 109 1.10 -31.59 -13.78
C ASN A 109 -0.38 -31.92 -13.52
N ALA A 110 -1.00 -31.32 -12.49
CA ALA A 110 -2.40 -31.57 -12.11
C ALA A 110 -3.41 -30.62 -12.76
N LEU A 111 -2.96 -29.48 -13.30
CA LEU A 111 -3.82 -28.48 -13.90
C LEU A 111 -3.79 -28.55 -15.43
N GLY A 112 -4.95 -28.42 -16.05
CA GLY A 112 -5.10 -28.38 -17.51
C GLY A 112 -4.42 -27.16 -18.13
N GLY A 113 -4.23 -27.18 -19.45
CA GLY A 113 -3.40 -26.22 -20.19
C GLY A 113 -3.69 -24.72 -19.98
N ASP A 114 -4.90 -24.34 -19.55
CA ASP A 114 -5.27 -22.93 -19.32
C ASP A 114 -4.67 -22.35 -18.01
N ASP A 115 -4.44 -23.20 -16.99
CA ASP A 115 -3.86 -22.79 -15.71
C ASP A 115 -2.32 -22.72 -15.76
N ALA A 116 -1.70 -23.57 -16.59
CA ALA A 116 -0.27 -23.52 -16.85
C ALA A 116 0.13 -22.24 -17.60
N GLU A 117 -0.69 -21.80 -18.57
CA GLU A 117 -0.45 -20.56 -19.32
C GLU A 117 -0.61 -19.30 -18.45
N THR A 118 -1.56 -19.32 -17.50
CA THR A 118 -1.74 -18.23 -16.53
C THR A 118 -0.63 -18.19 -15.48
N LEU A 119 -0.17 -19.34 -14.98
CA LEU A 119 1.02 -19.45 -14.13
C LEU A 119 2.29 -18.97 -14.86
N GLU A 120 2.49 -19.36 -16.12
CA GLU A 120 3.59 -18.86 -16.94
C GLU A 120 3.51 -17.34 -17.16
N ALA A 121 2.32 -16.80 -17.40
CA ALA A 121 2.12 -15.36 -17.53
C ALA A 121 2.40 -14.60 -16.21
N GLU A 122 2.06 -15.19 -15.07
CA GLU A 122 2.34 -14.63 -13.74
C GLU A 122 3.84 -14.71 -13.38
N MET A 123 4.53 -15.78 -13.80
CA MET A 123 5.99 -15.92 -13.70
C MET A 123 6.73 -14.96 -14.62
N ARG A 124 6.15 -14.59 -15.78
CA ARG A 124 6.71 -13.61 -16.72
C ARG A 124 6.54 -12.15 -16.27
N ARG A 125 5.74 -11.87 -15.22
CA ARG A 125 5.61 -10.50 -14.70
C ARG A 125 6.94 -10.03 -14.08
N PRO A 126 7.44 -8.83 -14.44
CA PRO A 126 8.68 -8.32 -13.88
C PRO A 126 8.54 -8.18 -12.36
N LYS A 127 9.42 -8.88 -11.63
CA LYS A 127 9.47 -8.81 -10.17
C LYS A 127 10.17 -7.53 -9.71
N SER A 128 9.61 -6.91 -8.68
CA SER A 128 10.07 -5.69 -8.02
C SER A 128 11.05 -5.99 -6.89
N GLY A 129 12.13 -5.22 -6.82
CA GLY A 129 12.99 -5.18 -5.64
C GLY A 129 12.31 -4.44 -4.47
N MET A 130 12.92 -4.50 -3.29
CA MET A 130 12.37 -3.85 -2.08
C MET A 130 12.23 -2.33 -2.25
N GLN A 131 13.18 -1.69 -2.94
CA GLN A 131 13.13 -0.24 -3.23
C GLN A 131 11.97 0.11 -4.16
N SER A 132 11.78 -0.62 -5.27
CA SER A 132 10.67 -0.31 -6.19
C SER A 132 9.31 -0.61 -5.57
N ALA A 133 9.21 -1.66 -4.73
CA ALA A 133 8.01 -1.93 -3.95
C ALA A 133 7.71 -0.81 -2.94
N PHE A 134 8.73 -0.30 -2.24
CA PHE A 134 8.60 0.89 -1.39
C PHE A 134 8.12 2.11 -2.18
N MET A 135 8.73 2.41 -3.34
CA MET A 135 8.32 3.56 -4.15
C MET A 135 6.87 3.43 -4.65
N ASN A 136 6.45 2.25 -5.07
CA ASN A 136 5.07 2.01 -5.50
C ASN A 136 4.08 2.13 -4.33
N MET A 137 4.42 1.57 -3.17
CA MET A 137 3.57 1.63 -1.99
C MET A 137 3.47 3.06 -1.44
N ALA A 138 4.59 3.76 -1.29
CA ALA A 138 4.62 5.15 -0.86
C ALA A 138 3.89 6.07 -1.87
N ASN A 139 4.02 5.84 -3.17
CA ASN A 139 3.23 6.58 -4.17
C ASN A 139 1.72 6.33 -4.01
N SER A 140 1.31 5.10 -3.73
CA SER A 140 -0.09 4.75 -3.48
C SER A 140 -0.66 5.34 -2.18
N ILE A 141 0.18 5.62 -1.17
CA ILE A 141 -0.22 6.24 0.11
C ILE A 141 -0.18 7.77 0.01
N ILE A 142 0.85 8.36 -0.62
CA ILE A 142 1.03 9.81 -0.63
C ILE A 142 0.07 10.46 -1.63
N GLY A 143 0.00 9.90 -2.85
CA GLY A 143 -0.95 10.24 -3.93
C GLY A 143 -1.46 11.69 -3.98
N ALA A 144 -2.76 11.85 -4.18
CA ALA A 144 -3.45 13.15 -4.04
C ALA A 144 -3.67 13.57 -2.58
N GLY A 145 -3.69 12.59 -1.68
CA GLY A 145 -4.18 12.76 -0.31
C GLY A 145 -3.31 13.67 0.56
N ILE A 146 -2.02 13.84 0.23
CA ILE A 146 -1.12 14.72 0.99
C ILE A 146 -1.63 16.18 1.03
N ILE A 147 -2.25 16.64 -0.06
CA ILE A 147 -2.63 18.05 -0.23
C ILE A 147 -3.89 18.39 0.59
N GLY A 148 -4.68 17.38 0.93
CA GLY A 148 -5.82 17.49 1.85
C GLY A 148 -5.44 17.45 3.33
N GLN A 149 -4.18 17.16 3.69
CA GLN A 149 -3.79 17.03 5.11
C GLN A 149 -3.91 18.34 5.91
N PRO A 150 -3.53 19.53 5.37
CA PRO A 150 -3.81 20.80 6.03
C PRO A 150 -5.30 21.02 6.29
N TYR A 151 -6.13 20.66 5.31
CA TYR A 151 -7.59 20.75 5.43
C TYR A 151 -8.13 19.81 6.52
N ALA A 152 -7.58 18.61 6.67
CA ALA A 152 -7.93 17.70 7.77
C ALA A 152 -7.62 18.33 9.14
N MET A 153 -6.49 19.06 9.27
CA MET A 153 -6.16 19.81 10.50
C MET A 153 -7.16 20.93 10.76
N ARG A 154 -7.63 21.63 9.73
CA ARG A 154 -8.69 22.64 9.88
C ARG A 154 -9.98 22.02 10.43
N GLN A 155 -10.35 20.84 9.94
CA GLN A 155 -11.58 20.17 10.36
C GLN A 155 -11.49 19.64 11.79
N ALA A 156 -10.40 18.96 12.17
CA ALA A 156 -10.27 18.39 13.51
C ALA A 156 -9.72 19.36 14.57
N GLY A 157 -9.02 20.42 14.17
CA GLY A 157 -8.15 21.21 15.05
C GLY A 157 -6.73 20.62 15.11
N LEU A 158 -5.74 21.46 15.43
CA LEU A 158 -4.31 21.09 15.35
C LEU A 158 -3.96 19.90 16.25
N LEU A 159 -4.34 19.94 17.53
CA LEU A 159 -4.03 18.88 18.49
C LEU A 159 -4.73 17.58 18.11
N ALA A 160 -6.05 17.62 17.91
CA ALA A 160 -6.83 16.43 17.56
C ALA A 160 -6.39 15.86 16.20
N GLY A 161 -6.21 16.72 15.18
CA GLY A 161 -5.79 16.32 13.84
C GLY A 161 -4.40 15.66 13.84
N THR A 162 -3.45 16.18 14.62
CA THR A 162 -2.11 15.58 14.75
C THR A 162 -2.20 14.20 15.41
N LEU A 163 -2.96 14.07 16.50
CA LEU A 163 -3.16 12.78 17.18
C LEU A 163 -3.90 11.77 16.29
N LEU A 164 -4.91 12.22 15.55
CA LEU A 164 -5.66 11.40 14.59
C LEU A 164 -4.75 10.92 13.46
N LEU A 165 -3.94 11.80 12.86
CA LEU A 165 -3.02 11.42 11.79
C LEU A 165 -2.07 10.32 12.27
N ILE A 166 -1.42 10.50 13.43
CA ILE A 166 -0.50 9.50 14.00
C ILE A 166 -1.24 8.19 14.34
N GLY A 167 -2.39 8.29 15.02
CA GLY A 167 -3.17 7.13 15.43
C GLY A 167 -3.71 6.31 14.25
N LEU A 168 -4.29 6.97 13.25
CA LEU A 168 -4.82 6.33 12.05
C LEU A 168 -3.71 5.71 11.22
N THR A 169 -2.54 6.35 11.12
CA THR A 169 -1.35 5.75 10.48
C THR A 169 -0.98 4.41 11.11
N ILE A 170 -0.92 4.33 12.44
CA ILE A 170 -0.56 3.09 13.15
C ILE A 170 -1.59 1.99 12.84
N LEU A 171 -2.87 2.34 12.82
CA LEU A 171 -3.94 1.40 12.44
C LEU A 171 -3.83 0.96 10.97
N ILE A 172 -3.50 1.88 10.06
CA ILE A 172 -3.34 1.58 8.63
C ILE A 172 -2.15 0.65 8.39
N ASP A 173 -1.00 0.94 8.99
CA ASP A 173 0.18 0.06 8.92
C ASP A 173 -0.14 -1.37 9.37
N TRP A 174 -0.89 -1.50 10.46
CA TRP A 174 -1.33 -2.80 10.95
C TRP A 174 -2.31 -3.49 9.99
N THR A 175 -3.34 -2.79 9.53
CA THR A 175 -4.41 -3.36 8.69
C THR A 175 -3.94 -3.71 7.28
N ILE A 176 -2.95 -3.01 6.71
CA ILE A 176 -2.33 -3.41 5.43
C ILE A 176 -1.66 -4.78 5.57
N ARG A 177 -0.95 -5.03 6.67
CA ARG A 177 -0.30 -6.33 6.93
C ARG A 177 -1.34 -7.43 7.15
N LEU A 178 -2.48 -7.11 7.77
CA LEU A 178 -3.59 -8.05 7.91
C LEU A 178 -4.12 -8.55 6.56
N ILE A 179 -4.17 -7.71 5.52
CA ILE A 179 -4.66 -8.15 4.20
C ILE A 179 -3.81 -9.31 3.66
N VAL A 180 -2.48 -9.19 3.73
CA VAL A 180 -1.58 -10.25 3.24
C VAL A 180 -1.68 -11.49 4.12
N ILE A 181 -1.76 -11.32 5.44
CA ILE A 181 -1.94 -12.44 6.37
C ILE A 181 -3.26 -13.18 6.08
N ASN A 182 -4.36 -12.46 5.93
CA ASN A 182 -5.69 -13.03 5.66
C ASN A 182 -5.74 -13.71 4.28
N SER A 183 -5.09 -13.14 3.27
CA SER A 183 -4.95 -13.77 1.95
C SER A 183 -4.20 -15.10 2.03
N LYS A 184 -3.10 -15.16 2.81
CA LYS A 184 -2.38 -16.41 3.06
C LYS A 184 -3.19 -17.44 3.83
N LEU A 185 -3.93 -17.03 4.85
CA LEU A 185 -4.78 -17.91 5.65
C LEU A 185 -6.00 -18.46 4.87
N SER A 186 -6.58 -17.64 3.98
CA SER A 186 -7.71 -18.05 3.14
C SER A 186 -7.29 -18.80 1.87
N GLY A 187 -6.00 -18.80 1.51
CA GLY A 187 -5.50 -19.40 0.27
C GLY A 187 -5.90 -18.62 -1.00
N THR A 188 -6.34 -17.37 -0.88
CA THR A 188 -6.81 -16.54 -2.01
C THR A 188 -5.75 -15.54 -2.47
N SER A 189 -5.79 -15.13 -3.74
CA SER A 189 -4.76 -14.25 -4.35
C SER A 189 -5.15 -12.77 -4.43
N ASN A 190 -6.41 -12.42 -4.16
CA ASN A 190 -6.92 -11.06 -4.23
C ASN A 190 -7.86 -10.74 -3.06
N PHE A 191 -8.11 -9.45 -2.83
CA PHE A 191 -8.83 -9.00 -1.63
C PHE A 191 -10.32 -9.37 -1.68
N GLN A 192 -10.93 -9.31 -2.87
CA GLN A 192 -12.32 -9.74 -3.09
C GLN A 192 -12.52 -11.20 -2.68
N GLY A 193 -11.63 -12.09 -3.13
CA GLY A 193 -11.64 -13.51 -2.80
C GLY A 193 -11.42 -13.77 -1.31
N THR A 194 -10.53 -13.02 -0.65
CA THR A 194 -10.32 -13.19 0.81
C THR A 194 -11.60 -12.87 1.60
N VAL A 195 -12.30 -11.79 1.25
CA VAL A 195 -13.54 -11.39 1.94
C VAL A 195 -14.69 -12.31 1.55
N GLU A 196 -14.76 -12.78 0.30
CA GLU A 196 -15.73 -13.78 -0.13
C GLU A 196 -15.56 -15.11 0.60
N TYR A 197 -14.33 -15.58 0.78
CA TYR A 197 -14.04 -16.77 1.57
C TYR A 197 -14.55 -16.62 3.01
N CYS A 198 -14.39 -15.43 3.59
CA CYS A 198 -14.85 -15.16 4.94
C CYS A 198 -16.37 -14.99 5.05
N PHE A 199 -17.03 -14.28 4.15
CA PHE A 199 -18.42 -13.82 4.35
C PHE A 199 -19.37 -14.20 3.21
N GLY A 200 -18.92 -14.99 2.25
CA GLY A 200 -19.65 -15.36 1.05
C GLY A 200 -19.98 -14.15 0.16
N LYS A 201 -21.06 -14.28 -0.61
CA LYS A 201 -21.53 -13.26 -1.56
C LYS A 201 -21.80 -11.88 -0.94
N PRO A 202 -22.39 -11.74 0.26
CA PRO A 202 -22.53 -10.43 0.90
C PRO A 202 -21.18 -9.73 1.13
N GLY A 203 -20.17 -10.49 1.55
CA GLY A 203 -18.80 -10.00 1.69
C GLY A 203 -18.22 -9.53 0.36
N LEU A 204 -18.35 -10.37 -0.68
CA LEU A 204 -17.91 -10.05 -2.04
C LEU A 204 -18.52 -8.74 -2.54
N ILE A 205 -19.84 -8.55 -2.38
CA ILE A 205 -20.54 -7.33 -2.79
C ILE A 205 -19.99 -6.11 -2.02
N ALA A 206 -19.87 -6.24 -0.70
CA ALA A 206 -19.45 -5.13 0.15
C ALA A 206 -18.02 -4.68 -0.16
N ILE A 207 -17.07 -5.61 -0.30
CA ILE A 207 -15.70 -5.26 -0.63
C ILE A 207 -15.56 -4.74 -2.07
N SER A 208 -16.29 -5.34 -3.03
CA SER A 208 -16.24 -4.90 -4.44
C SER A 208 -16.76 -3.47 -4.57
N LEU A 209 -17.88 -3.15 -3.89
CA LEU A 209 -18.42 -1.80 -3.87
C LEU A 209 -17.44 -0.82 -3.20
N ALA A 210 -16.87 -1.18 -2.05
CA ALA A 210 -15.93 -0.31 -1.34
C ALA A 210 -14.67 -0.04 -2.17
N GLN A 211 -14.04 -1.07 -2.75
CA GLN A 211 -12.87 -0.91 -3.63
C GLN A 211 -13.19 -0.08 -4.87
N TRP A 212 -14.34 -0.32 -5.49
CA TRP A 212 -14.74 0.41 -6.68
C TRP A 212 -15.01 1.90 -6.37
N VAL A 213 -15.77 2.19 -5.30
CA VAL A 213 -16.07 3.58 -4.88
C VAL A 213 -14.79 4.32 -4.48
N PHE A 214 -13.87 3.65 -3.78
CA PHE A 214 -12.60 4.26 -3.39
C PHE A 214 -11.77 4.65 -4.60
N ALA A 215 -11.51 3.70 -5.50
CA ALA A 215 -10.69 3.94 -6.69
C ALA A 215 -11.37 4.94 -7.65
N PHE A 216 -12.68 4.82 -7.84
CA PHE A 216 -13.45 5.75 -8.68
C PHE A 216 -13.48 7.17 -8.08
N GLY A 217 -13.67 7.28 -6.77
CA GLY A 217 -13.57 8.55 -6.04
C GLY A 217 -12.17 9.17 -6.15
N GLY A 218 -11.12 8.35 -6.11
CA GLY A 218 -9.75 8.77 -6.41
C GLY A 218 -9.60 9.38 -7.80
N MET A 219 -10.14 8.73 -8.84
CA MET A 219 -10.14 9.29 -10.20
C MET A 219 -10.88 10.63 -10.29
N VAL A 220 -12.01 10.78 -9.60
CA VAL A 220 -12.76 12.04 -9.54
C VAL A 220 -11.91 13.14 -8.88
N ALA A 221 -11.27 12.84 -7.75
CA ALA A 221 -10.37 13.77 -7.06
C ALA A 221 -9.20 14.20 -7.97
N PHE A 222 -8.59 13.26 -8.70
CA PHE A 222 -7.52 13.55 -9.64
C PHE A 222 -7.97 14.47 -10.78
N GLY A 223 -9.18 14.27 -11.31
CA GLY A 223 -9.76 15.17 -12.31
C GLY A 223 -9.98 16.57 -11.76
N VAL A 224 -10.51 16.70 -10.53
CA VAL A 224 -10.68 18.01 -9.85
C VAL A 224 -9.33 18.71 -9.69
N ILE A 225 -8.30 17.98 -9.24
CA ILE A 225 -6.94 18.50 -9.08
C ILE A 225 -6.36 18.98 -10.42
N VAL A 226 -6.54 18.23 -11.51
CA VAL A 226 -6.08 18.63 -12.84
C VAL A 226 -6.71 19.97 -13.24
N GLY A 227 -8.01 20.14 -12.98
CA GLY A 227 -8.72 21.40 -13.21
C GLY A 227 -8.21 22.56 -12.35
N ASP A 228 -7.87 22.28 -11.09
CA ASP A 228 -7.39 23.29 -10.14
C ASP A 228 -5.91 23.65 -10.33
N THR A 229 -5.16 22.93 -11.17
CA THR A 229 -3.70 23.11 -11.29
C THR A 229 -3.24 23.45 -12.70
N ILE A 230 -3.65 22.69 -13.71
CA ILE A 230 -3.13 22.81 -15.07
C ILE A 230 -3.42 24.19 -15.69
N PRO A 231 -4.62 24.78 -15.55
CA PRO A 231 -4.88 26.13 -16.06
C PRO A 231 -3.89 27.19 -15.54
N HIS A 232 -3.59 27.18 -14.24
CA HIS A 232 -2.64 28.11 -13.64
C HIS A 232 -1.23 27.91 -14.20
N VAL A 233 -0.82 26.67 -14.43
CA VAL A 233 0.48 26.35 -15.04
C VAL A 233 0.55 26.84 -16.48
N LEU A 234 -0.51 26.64 -17.28
CA LEU A 234 -0.55 27.11 -18.67
C LEU A 234 -0.42 28.64 -18.75
N LEU A 235 -1.14 29.36 -17.88
CA LEU A 235 -1.07 30.82 -17.79
C LEU A 235 0.30 31.31 -17.30
N ALA A 236 0.93 30.59 -16.37
CA ALA A 236 2.27 30.94 -15.88
C ALA A 236 3.36 30.75 -16.95
N VAL A 237 3.25 29.71 -17.78
CA VAL A 237 4.20 29.43 -18.86
C VAL A 237 3.97 30.33 -20.07
N TRP A 238 2.71 30.61 -20.40
CA TRP A 238 2.33 31.45 -21.53
C TRP A 238 1.16 32.37 -21.14
N PRO A 239 1.43 33.59 -20.64
CA PRO A 239 0.39 34.53 -20.22
C PRO A 239 -0.55 34.96 -21.35
N GLY A 240 -0.02 35.23 -22.56
CA GLY A 240 -0.81 35.60 -23.75
C GLY A 240 -1.60 34.44 -24.39
N MET A 241 -1.77 33.31 -23.71
CA MET A 241 -2.47 32.13 -24.24
C MET A 241 -3.96 32.41 -24.34
N VAL A 242 -4.50 33.19 -23.39
CA VAL A 242 -5.92 33.55 -23.29
C VAL A 242 -6.42 34.23 -24.58
N ASP A 243 -5.56 35.02 -25.22
CA ASP A 243 -5.91 35.79 -26.41
C ASP A 243 -5.93 34.93 -27.70
N VAL A 244 -5.49 33.67 -27.64
CA VAL A 244 -5.46 32.76 -28.79
C VAL A 244 -6.78 31.98 -28.87
N PRO A 245 -7.61 32.13 -29.92
CA PRO A 245 -9.01 31.64 -29.94
C PRO A 245 -9.21 30.13 -29.70
N VAL A 246 -8.22 29.28 -30.01
CA VAL A 246 -8.30 27.82 -29.86
C VAL A 246 -7.45 27.28 -28.71
N ILE A 247 -6.37 27.98 -28.34
CA ILE A 247 -5.48 27.53 -27.25
C ILE A 247 -5.93 28.15 -25.93
N GLY A 248 -6.45 29.37 -25.96
CA GLY A 248 -6.97 30.10 -24.81
C GLY A 248 -8.11 29.38 -24.10
N ILE A 249 -8.90 28.53 -24.79
CA ILE A 249 -9.93 27.72 -24.12
C ILE A 249 -9.34 26.70 -23.14
N LEU A 250 -8.05 26.30 -23.28
CA LEU A 250 -7.40 25.37 -22.35
C LEU A 250 -7.13 26.00 -20.98
N THR A 251 -7.27 27.32 -20.85
CA THR A 251 -7.18 28.00 -19.55
C THR A 251 -8.49 27.91 -18.77
N ASP A 252 -9.59 27.47 -19.40
CA ASP A 252 -10.82 27.15 -18.68
C ASP A 252 -10.67 25.81 -17.95
N ARG A 253 -11.02 25.82 -16.65
CA ARG A 253 -10.96 24.64 -15.77
C ARG A 253 -11.64 23.41 -16.37
N ARG A 254 -12.85 23.56 -16.93
CA ARG A 254 -13.66 22.44 -17.45
C ARG A 254 -13.02 21.88 -18.71
N VAL A 255 -12.54 22.75 -19.59
CA VAL A 255 -11.86 22.34 -20.82
C VAL A 255 -10.54 21.65 -20.48
N ALA A 256 -9.76 22.16 -19.53
CA ALA A 256 -8.52 21.53 -19.08
C ALA A 256 -8.76 20.11 -18.54
N ILE A 257 -9.74 19.92 -17.65
CA ILE A 257 -10.12 18.59 -17.16
C ILE A 257 -10.43 17.66 -18.32
N ALA A 258 -11.35 18.07 -19.21
CA ALA A 258 -11.77 17.23 -20.33
C ALA A 258 -10.60 16.88 -21.27
N VAL A 259 -9.79 17.87 -21.67
CA VAL A 259 -8.71 17.67 -22.63
C VAL A 259 -7.56 16.86 -22.04
N PHE A 260 -7.11 17.15 -20.81
CA PHE A 260 -5.96 16.44 -20.24
C PHE A 260 -6.35 15.05 -19.72
N CYS A 261 -7.51 14.87 -19.09
CA CYS A 261 -7.95 13.53 -18.66
C CYS A 261 -8.26 12.63 -19.87
N MET A 262 -8.95 13.12 -20.90
CA MET A 262 -9.25 12.32 -22.10
C MET A 262 -8.08 12.22 -23.08
N GLY A 263 -7.20 13.20 -23.13
CA GLY A 263 -6.06 13.23 -24.06
C GLY A 263 -4.81 12.56 -23.51
N VAL A 264 -4.59 12.57 -22.19
CA VAL A 264 -3.44 11.94 -21.54
C VAL A 264 -3.87 10.69 -20.78
N SER A 265 -4.70 10.83 -19.75
CA SER A 265 -5.00 9.69 -18.87
C SER A 265 -5.75 8.56 -19.58
N TYR A 266 -6.75 8.86 -20.41
CA TYR A 266 -7.53 7.83 -21.11
C TYR A 266 -6.67 6.91 -22.00
N PRO A 267 -5.80 7.41 -22.91
CA PRO A 267 -4.87 6.55 -23.65
C PRO A 267 -3.99 5.69 -22.75
N LEU A 268 -3.48 6.24 -21.64
CA LEU A 268 -2.72 5.47 -20.67
C LEU A 268 -3.56 4.36 -20.01
N THR A 269 -4.85 4.59 -19.74
CA THR A 269 -5.75 3.58 -19.15
C THR A 269 -6.02 2.39 -20.08
N LEU A 270 -5.89 2.59 -21.40
CA LEU A 270 -6.03 1.53 -22.40
C LEU A 270 -4.77 0.66 -22.48
N TYR A 271 -3.62 1.19 -22.07
CA TYR A 271 -2.36 0.47 -22.08
C TYR A 271 -2.40 -0.71 -21.11
N ARG A 272 -1.96 -1.89 -21.57
CA ARG A 272 -2.10 -3.16 -20.83
C ARG A 272 -0.93 -3.44 -19.89
N ASP A 273 0.23 -2.85 -20.15
CA ASP A 273 1.45 -3.13 -19.40
C ASP A 273 1.74 -2.04 -18.37
N ILE A 274 1.33 -2.32 -17.13
CA ILE A 274 1.46 -1.43 -15.97
C ILE A 274 2.92 -1.37 -15.48
N ALA A 275 3.79 -2.30 -15.88
CA ALA A 275 5.17 -2.36 -15.41
C ALA A 275 5.98 -1.11 -15.83
N LYS A 276 5.60 -0.46 -16.94
CA LYS A 276 6.22 0.81 -17.37
C LYS A 276 5.85 1.99 -16.47
N LEU A 277 4.74 1.91 -15.72
CA LEU A 277 4.34 2.95 -14.76
C LEU A 277 5.13 2.88 -13.44
N ALA A 278 5.80 1.77 -13.11
CA ALA A 278 6.63 1.69 -11.89
C ALA A 278 7.81 2.70 -11.91
N LYS A 279 8.31 3.08 -13.10
CA LYS A 279 9.29 4.16 -13.24
C LYS A 279 8.66 5.55 -12.99
N ALA A 280 7.37 5.70 -13.27
CA ALA A 280 6.62 6.93 -12.99
C ALA A 280 6.42 7.14 -11.48
N SER A 281 6.29 6.09 -10.67
CA SER A 281 6.20 6.20 -9.19
C SER A 281 7.38 6.94 -8.56
N THR A 282 8.58 6.78 -9.11
CA THR A 282 9.75 7.53 -8.63
C THR A 282 9.65 9.01 -8.95
N LEU A 283 9.22 9.36 -10.16
CA LEU A 283 9.01 10.75 -10.55
C LEU A 283 7.89 11.39 -9.74
N ALA A 284 6.83 10.64 -9.46
CA ALA A 284 5.72 11.06 -8.61
C ALA A 284 6.23 11.46 -7.21
N LEU A 285 7.02 10.60 -6.55
CA LEU A 285 7.57 10.88 -5.21
C LEU A 285 8.53 12.08 -5.20
N ILE A 286 9.30 12.30 -6.27
CA ILE A 286 10.09 13.53 -6.42
C ILE A 286 9.16 14.75 -6.52
N GLY A 287 8.10 14.66 -7.33
CA GLY A 287 7.08 15.71 -7.43
C GLY A 287 6.42 16.00 -6.08
N MET A 288 6.14 14.97 -5.28
CA MET A 288 5.61 15.13 -3.92
C MET A 288 6.60 15.87 -3.01
N ALA A 289 7.89 15.54 -3.07
CA ALA A 289 8.91 16.27 -2.32
C ALA A 289 8.97 17.75 -2.74
N VAL A 290 8.86 18.06 -4.04
CA VAL A 290 8.78 19.43 -4.55
C VAL A 290 7.56 20.17 -3.98
N ILE A 291 6.39 19.52 -3.90
CA ILE A 291 5.19 20.12 -3.31
C ILE A 291 5.41 20.45 -1.83
N VAL A 292 5.92 19.49 -1.04
CA VAL A 292 6.16 19.69 0.40
C VAL A 292 7.17 20.83 0.64
N VAL A 293 8.28 20.84 -0.08
CA VAL A 293 9.29 21.91 0.00
C VAL A 293 8.68 23.25 -0.41
N THR A 294 7.84 23.27 -1.43
CA THR A 294 7.19 24.48 -1.92
C THR A 294 6.31 25.11 -0.85
N VAL A 295 5.47 24.31 -0.19
CA VAL A 295 4.58 24.82 0.86
C VAL A 295 5.37 25.24 2.09
N LEU A 296 6.45 24.53 2.46
CA LEU A 296 7.31 24.95 3.57
C LEU A 296 7.95 26.32 3.33
N VAL A 297 8.52 26.53 2.15
CA VAL A 297 9.25 27.77 1.84
C VAL A 297 8.27 28.92 1.57
N GLN A 298 7.29 28.72 0.69
CA GLN A 298 6.32 29.79 0.36
C GLN A 298 5.40 30.10 1.54
N GLY A 299 5.08 29.10 2.38
CA GLY A 299 4.26 29.30 3.58
C GLY A 299 4.85 30.35 4.53
N VAL A 300 6.18 30.36 4.71
CA VAL A 300 6.88 31.36 5.54
C VAL A 300 6.85 32.75 4.90
N MET A 301 6.80 32.81 3.57
CA MET A 301 6.81 34.05 2.78
C MET A 301 5.41 34.66 2.59
N VAL A 302 4.33 33.98 3.01
CA VAL A 302 2.96 34.49 2.91
C VAL A 302 2.82 35.77 3.76
N PRO A 303 2.34 36.89 3.16
CA PRO A 303 2.08 38.13 3.87
C PRO A 303 1.10 37.96 5.03
N SER A 304 1.21 38.79 6.06
CA SER A 304 0.39 38.70 7.28
C SER A 304 -1.11 38.76 7.02
N GLU A 305 -1.53 39.50 6.00
CA GLU A 305 -2.93 39.71 5.59
C GLU A 305 -3.58 38.48 4.97
N GLU A 306 -2.79 37.59 4.35
CA GLU A 306 -3.28 36.35 3.72
C GLU A 306 -3.26 35.15 4.67
N ARG A 307 -2.63 35.30 5.85
CA ARG A 307 -2.63 34.25 6.88
C ARG A 307 -4.02 34.05 7.48
N GLY A 308 -4.28 32.83 7.92
CA GLY A 308 -5.51 32.50 8.65
C GLY A 308 -5.43 32.88 10.11
N ASP A 309 -6.59 32.97 10.74
CA ASP A 309 -6.71 33.19 12.17
C ASP A 309 -6.81 31.84 12.91
N PHE A 310 -6.48 31.88 14.21
CA PHE A 310 -6.51 30.70 15.07
C PHE A 310 -7.38 30.96 16.29
N ASP A 311 -8.49 30.26 16.38
CA ASP A 311 -9.33 30.20 17.57
C ASP A 311 -8.99 28.98 18.42
N LEU A 312 -9.41 28.99 19.70
CA LEU A 312 -9.18 27.88 20.62
C LEU A 312 -9.61 26.51 20.06
N PRO A 313 -10.77 26.35 19.39
CA PRO A 313 -11.16 25.08 18.76
C PRO A 313 -10.21 24.66 17.62
N THR A 314 -9.74 25.61 16.81
CA THR A 314 -8.81 25.33 15.69
C THR A 314 -7.43 24.90 16.18
N LEU A 315 -7.00 25.34 17.37
CA LEU A 315 -5.74 24.90 17.99
C LEU A 315 -5.88 23.59 18.77
N THR A 316 -7.07 23.29 19.30
CA THR A 316 -7.30 22.12 20.16
C THR A 316 -8.15 21.06 19.46
N ILE A 317 -9.46 21.11 19.66
CA ILE A 317 -10.44 20.18 19.12
C ILE A 317 -11.54 20.99 18.46
N ASN A 318 -11.70 20.79 17.16
CA ASN A 318 -12.75 21.37 16.34
C ASN A 318 -13.81 20.30 16.02
N GLY A 319 -15.02 20.72 15.66
CA GLY A 319 -16.18 19.82 15.47
C GLY A 319 -16.06 18.85 14.30
N GLY A 320 -15.12 19.06 13.39
CA GLY A 320 -14.95 18.31 12.14
C GLY A 320 -14.10 17.04 12.25
N ILE A 321 -14.08 16.35 13.40
CA ILE A 321 -13.24 15.16 13.62
C ILE A 321 -13.52 14.06 12.59
N PHE A 322 -14.79 13.79 12.28
CA PHE A 322 -15.18 12.70 11.37
C PHE A 322 -14.81 13.02 9.92
N GLN A 323 -14.91 14.29 9.53
CA GLN A 323 -14.43 14.82 8.26
C GLN A 323 -12.91 14.62 8.14
N ALA A 324 -12.16 14.98 9.18
CA ALA A 324 -10.71 14.78 9.22
C ALA A 324 -10.32 13.31 9.13
N ILE A 325 -11.03 12.41 9.83
CA ILE A 325 -10.82 10.96 9.70
C ILE A 325 -11.03 10.54 8.25
N GLY A 326 -12.11 11.00 7.59
CA GLY A 326 -12.35 10.74 6.17
C GLY A 326 -11.17 11.18 5.30
N VAL A 327 -10.73 12.43 5.42
CA VAL A 327 -9.63 12.98 4.61
C VAL A 327 -8.30 12.24 4.85
N ILE A 328 -7.97 11.94 6.11
CA ILE A 328 -6.76 11.19 6.46
C ILE A 328 -6.84 9.75 5.94
N SER A 329 -7.99 9.09 6.10
CA SER A 329 -8.22 7.73 5.58
C SER A 329 -8.15 7.71 4.06
N PHE A 330 -8.73 8.68 3.37
CA PHE A 330 -8.62 8.78 1.91
C PHE A 330 -7.15 8.84 1.46
N ALA A 331 -6.33 9.62 2.16
CA ALA A 331 -4.92 9.74 1.84
C ALA A 331 -4.19 8.42 2.09
N PHE A 332 -4.26 7.85 3.29
CA PHE A 332 -3.36 6.76 3.65
C PHE A 332 -3.81 5.37 3.19
N VAL A 333 -5.04 5.21 2.69
CA VAL A 333 -5.54 3.90 2.26
C VAL A 333 -4.93 3.48 0.93
N CYS A 334 -4.09 2.46 1.00
CA CYS A 334 -3.52 1.74 -0.15
C CYS A 334 -3.89 0.24 -0.16
N HIS A 335 -4.89 -0.15 0.63
CA HIS A 335 -5.27 -1.53 0.91
C HIS A 335 -5.60 -2.32 -0.36
N HIS A 336 -6.27 -1.70 -1.34
CA HIS A 336 -6.61 -2.36 -2.61
C HIS A 336 -5.39 -2.73 -3.46
N ASN A 337 -4.27 -2.01 -3.33
CA ASN A 337 -3.02 -2.27 -4.06
C ASN A 337 -2.06 -3.20 -3.31
N SER A 338 -2.34 -3.52 -2.05
CA SER A 338 -1.38 -4.18 -1.15
C SER A 338 -1.02 -5.60 -1.63
N LEU A 339 -2.00 -6.39 -2.09
CA LEU A 339 -1.75 -7.75 -2.62
C LEU A 339 -1.02 -7.72 -3.96
N LEU A 340 -1.29 -6.73 -4.82
CA LEU A 340 -0.57 -6.54 -6.08
C LEU A 340 0.91 -6.23 -5.82
N ILE A 341 1.19 -5.33 -4.87
CA ILE A 341 2.56 -4.99 -4.47
C ILE A 341 3.26 -6.21 -3.87
N TYR A 342 2.58 -6.95 -2.98
CA TYR A 342 3.09 -8.18 -2.39
C TYR A 342 3.46 -9.23 -3.45
N GLY A 343 2.55 -9.53 -4.39
CA GLY A 343 2.80 -10.50 -5.48
C GLY A 343 3.88 -10.06 -6.46
N SER A 344 4.13 -8.75 -6.56
CA SER A 344 5.20 -8.20 -7.39
C SER A 344 6.60 -8.35 -6.77
N LEU A 345 6.73 -8.59 -5.45
CA LEU A 345 8.04 -8.69 -4.80
C LEU A 345 8.87 -9.85 -5.37
N LYS A 346 10.17 -9.61 -5.56
CA LYS A 346 11.15 -10.64 -5.95
C LYS A 346 11.19 -11.79 -4.95
N THR A 347 11.10 -11.47 -3.66
CA THR A 347 11.06 -12.42 -2.55
C THR A 347 9.84 -12.13 -1.68
N PRO A 348 8.65 -12.67 -2.02
CA PRO A 348 7.38 -12.34 -1.39
C PRO A 348 7.24 -13.04 -0.02
N THR A 349 8.03 -12.63 0.98
CA THR A 349 7.88 -13.06 2.37
C THR A 349 7.09 -12.02 3.17
N ILE A 350 6.41 -12.45 4.23
CA ILE A 350 5.67 -11.54 5.13
C ILE A 350 6.62 -10.51 5.76
N ASP A 351 7.84 -10.92 6.12
CA ASP A 351 8.85 -10.02 6.69
C ASP A 351 9.28 -8.93 5.71
N ASN A 352 9.54 -9.29 4.45
CA ASN A 352 9.93 -8.31 3.43
C ASN A 352 8.78 -7.34 3.16
N PHE A 353 7.56 -7.84 3.08
CA PHE A 353 6.38 -6.99 2.91
C PHE A 353 6.13 -6.08 4.11
N SER A 354 6.32 -6.57 5.34
CA SER A 354 6.21 -5.77 6.56
C SER A 354 7.25 -4.67 6.60
N ARG A 355 8.50 -4.94 6.18
CA ARG A 355 9.54 -3.91 6.07
C ARG A 355 9.17 -2.84 5.04
N VAL A 356 8.71 -3.25 3.85
CA VAL A 356 8.24 -2.32 2.82
C VAL A 356 7.09 -1.48 3.35
N THR A 357 6.12 -2.09 4.04
CA THR A 357 4.97 -1.41 4.63
C THR A 357 5.42 -0.37 5.65
N HIS A 358 6.21 -0.76 6.65
CA HIS A 358 6.67 0.14 7.72
C HIS A 358 7.45 1.35 7.19
N TRP A 359 8.39 1.12 6.27
CA TRP A 359 9.14 2.22 5.68
C TRP A 359 8.24 3.12 4.84
N SER A 360 7.34 2.55 4.03
CA SER A 360 6.44 3.33 3.16
C SER A 360 5.46 4.16 3.97
N VAL A 361 4.80 3.56 4.95
CA VAL A 361 3.84 4.25 5.82
C VAL A 361 4.57 5.28 6.69
N GLY A 362 5.73 4.95 7.25
CA GLY A 362 6.54 5.88 8.05
C GLY A 362 6.99 7.11 7.25
N ALA A 363 7.55 6.92 6.06
CA ALA A 363 7.96 8.02 5.18
C ALA A 363 6.75 8.88 4.76
N SER A 364 5.63 8.24 4.43
CA SER A 364 4.39 8.94 4.07
C SER A 364 3.83 9.75 5.23
N THR A 365 3.95 9.24 6.46
CA THR A 365 3.52 9.93 7.69
C THR A 365 4.33 11.18 7.95
N VAL A 366 5.65 11.10 7.82
CA VAL A 366 6.51 12.28 7.94
C VAL A 366 6.13 13.32 6.90
N ALA A 367 6.00 12.93 5.62
CA ALA A 367 5.62 13.84 4.55
C ALA A 367 4.23 14.48 4.80
N CYS A 368 3.22 13.67 5.15
CA CYS A 368 1.87 14.14 5.43
C CYS A 368 1.81 15.06 6.66
N LEU A 369 2.52 14.73 7.74
CA LEU A 369 2.55 15.56 8.94
C LEU A 369 3.26 16.90 8.67
N THR A 370 4.39 16.87 7.96
CA THR A 370 5.07 18.09 7.53
C THR A 370 4.17 18.95 6.67
N MET A 371 3.47 18.36 5.69
CA MET A 371 2.51 19.07 4.84
C MET A 371 1.37 19.64 5.68
N ALA A 372 0.74 18.82 6.52
CA ALA A 372 -0.37 19.22 7.39
C ALA A 372 -0.04 20.44 8.25
N LEU A 373 1.11 20.38 8.96
CA LEU A 373 1.57 21.46 9.82
C LEU A 373 1.97 22.70 9.00
N ALA A 374 2.74 22.53 7.93
CA ALA A 374 3.21 23.65 7.12
C ALA A 374 2.06 24.43 6.46
N GLY A 375 1.03 23.72 5.97
CA GLY A 375 -0.15 24.36 5.39
C GLY A 375 -1.05 24.99 6.46
N PHE A 376 -1.41 24.21 7.48
CA PHE A 376 -2.40 24.65 8.46
C PHE A 376 -1.89 25.78 9.38
N LEU A 377 -0.62 25.77 9.77
CA LEU A 377 -0.04 26.83 10.60
C LEU A 377 0.10 28.18 9.88
N VAL A 378 -0.05 28.19 8.54
CA VAL A 378 -0.04 29.42 7.74
C VAL A 378 -1.46 29.89 7.46
N PHE A 379 -2.34 28.99 7.02
CA PHE A 379 -3.66 29.34 6.52
C PHE A 379 -4.81 29.16 7.52
N GLY A 380 -4.60 28.53 8.67
CA GLY A 380 -5.59 28.42 9.75
C GLY A 380 -6.99 28.02 9.27
N ASP A 381 -7.99 28.81 9.63
CA ASP A 381 -9.39 28.71 9.21
C ASP A 381 -9.61 28.85 7.67
N LYS A 382 -8.74 29.57 6.97
CA LYS A 382 -8.79 29.77 5.51
C LYS A 382 -8.23 28.58 4.70
N THR A 383 -7.72 27.52 5.35
CA THR A 383 -7.09 26.38 4.67
C THR A 383 -8.07 25.66 3.72
N LEU A 384 -7.78 25.61 2.42
CA LEU A 384 -8.62 24.96 1.42
C LEU A 384 -8.31 23.47 1.27
N GLY A 385 -9.25 22.70 0.69
CA GLY A 385 -9.07 21.27 0.41
C GLY A 385 -7.87 20.97 -0.50
N ASN A 386 -7.54 21.91 -1.38
CA ASN A 386 -6.26 21.97 -2.08
C ASN A 386 -5.43 23.13 -1.56
N VAL A 387 -4.45 22.85 -0.70
CA VAL A 387 -3.58 23.88 -0.10
C VAL A 387 -2.80 24.71 -1.13
N LEU A 388 -2.55 24.19 -2.33
CA LEU A 388 -1.90 24.97 -3.39
C LEU A 388 -2.80 26.11 -3.91
N ASN A 389 -4.12 26.03 -3.71
CA ASN A 389 -5.05 27.10 -4.09
C ASN A 389 -5.07 28.25 -3.07
N ASN A 390 -4.48 28.08 -1.89
CA ASN A 390 -4.27 29.17 -0.94
C ASN A 390 -3.14 30.13 -1.36
N PHE A 391 -2.26 29.69 -2.27
CA PHE A 391 -1.15 30.51 -2.75
C PHE A 391 -1.51 31.25 -4.05
N PRO A 392 -0.94 32.45 -4.29
CA PRO A 392 -1.27 33.23 -5.47
C PRO A 392 -0.84 32.54 -6.78
N SER A 393 -1.53 32.88 -7.87
CA SER A 393 -1.36 32.23 -9.18
C SER A 393 -0.10 32.67 -9.94
N ASP A 394 0.52 33.79 -9.57
CA ASP A 394 1.72 34.35 -10.21
C ASP A 394 3.04 33.76 -9.66
N ASN A 395 2.98 33.03 -8.55
CA ASN A 395 4.18 32.49 -7.92
C ASN A 395 4.77 31.30 -8.70
N ILE A 396 5.97 31.50 -9.24
CA ILE A 396 6.67 30.50 -10.08
C ILE A 396 6.89 29.18 -9.33
N MET A 397 7.30 29.23 -8.06
CA MET A 397 7.59 28.00 -7.30
C MET A 397 6.33 27.18 -7.05
N VAL A 398 5.23 27.86 -6.73
CA VAL A 398 3.91 27.24 -6.58
C VAL A 398 3.44 26.65 -7.91
N ASN A 399 3.66 27.35 -9.02
CA ASN A 399 3.30 26.83 -10.35
C ASN A 399 4.14 25.60 -10.77
N VAL A 400 5.41 25.52 -10.36
CA VAL A 400 6.21 24.30 -10.51
C VAL A 400 5.60 23.15 -9.69
N ALA A 401 5.20 23.40 -8.44
CA ALA A 401 4.52 22.40 -7.62
C ALA A 401 3.17 21.97 -8.21
N ARG A 402 2.36 22.91 -8.73
CA ARG A 402 1.11 22.64 -9.45
C ARG A 402 1.34 21.78 -10.70
N LEU A 403 2.41 22.04 -11.46
CA LEU A 403 2.77 21.21 -12.62
C LEU A 403 3.14 19.79 -12.20
N CYS A 404 4.03 19.64 -11.21
CA CYS A 404 4.39 18.33 -10.67
C CYS A 404 3.16 17.56 -10.17
N PHE A 405 2.25 18.26 -9.49
CA PHE A 405 1.02 17.67 -8.97
C PHE A 405 0.07 17.22 -10.08
N GLY A 406 -0.24 18.11 -11.03
CA GLY A 406 -1.13 17.81 -12.16
C GLY A 406 -0.59 16.66 -13.03
N LEU A 407 0.71 16.65 -13.34
CA LEU A 407 1.34 15.53 -14.06
C LEU A 407 1.25 14.22 -13.29
N ASN A 408 1.50 14.24 -11.98
CA ASN A 408 1.38 13.06 -11.15
C ASN A 408 -0.05 12.50 -11.18
N MET A 409 -1.06 13.36 -11.04
CA MET A 409 -2.48 12.95 -11.10
C MET A 409 -2.86 12.36 -12.45
N LEU A 410 -2.40 12.97 -13.56
CA LEU A 410 -2.64 12.44 -14.90
C LEU A 410 -2.05 11.04 -15.10
N THR A 411 -0.92 10.74 -14.47
CA THR A 411 -0.27 9.41 -14.51
C THR A 411 -0.80 8.42 -13.47
N THR A 412 -1.45 8.89 -12.41
CA THR A 412 -2.01 8.03 -11.34
C THR A 412 -3.46 7.63 -11.62
N LEU A 413 -4.25 8.46 -12.32
CA LEU A 413 -5.62 8.13 -12.74
C LEU A 413 -5.71 6.79 -13.49
N PRO A 414 -4.82 6.45 -14.44
CA PRO A 414 -4.82 5.13 -15.07
C PRO A 414 -4.66 3.94 -14.12
N LEU A 415 -3.94 4.11 -13.00
CA LEU A 415 -3.75 3.06 -12.00
C LEU A 415 -5.06 2.78 -11.25
N GLU A 416 -5.78 3.82 -10.83
CA GLU A 416 -7.10 3.66 -10.19
C GLU A 416 -8.16 3.13 -11.18
N ALA A 417 -8.10 3.57 -12.44
CA ALA A 417 -8.95 3.02 -13.50
C ALA A 417 -8.69 1.52 -13.76
N PHE A 418 -7.44 1.08 -13.55
CA PHE A 418 -7.11 -0.35 -13.59
C PHE A 418 -7.73 -1.08 -12.39
N VAL A 419 -7.62 -0.54 -11.18
CA VAL A 419 -8.23 -1.14 -9.97
C VAL A 419 -9.74 -1.27 -10.12
N CYS A 420 -10.45 -0.21 -10.52
CA CYS A 420 -11.90 -0.27 -10.75
C CYS A 420 -12.29 -1.35 -11.75
N ARG A 421 -11.52 -1.49 -12.84
CA ARG A 421 -11.79 -2.47 -13.89
C ARG A 421 -11.52 -3.89 -13.43
N GLU A 422 -10.44 -4.10 -12.68
CA GLU A 422 -10.12 -5.40 -12.09
C GLU A 422 -11.24 -5.84 -11.13
N VAL A 423 -11.75 -4.91 -10.32
CA VAL A 423 -12.89 -5.15 -9.42
C VAL A 423 -14.14 -5.54 -10.21
N MET A 424 -14.42 -4.85 -11.32
CA MET A 424 -15.55 -5.14 -12.19
C MET A 424 -15.42 -6.48 -12.93
N GLU A 425 -14.25 -6.78 -13.51
CA GLU A 425 -14.02 -8.07 -14.19
C GLU A 425 -14.09 -9.22 -13.18
N THR A 426 -13.47 -9.10 -12.00
CA THR A 426 -13.55 -10.12 -10.94
C THR A 426 -14.99 -10.36 -10.47
N TYR A 427 -15.81 -9.30 -10.38
CA TYR A 427 -17.19 -9.43 -9.91
C TYR A 427 -18.16 -9.94 -10.98
N PHE A 428 -18.11 -9.40 -12.21
CA PHE A 428 -19.07 -9.71 -13.27
C PHE A 428 -18.63 -10.86 -14.18
N PHE A 429 -17.32 -11.08 -14.33
CA PHE A 429 -16.73 -12.03 -15.27
C PHE A 429 -15.55 -12.81 -14.66
N PRO A 430 -15.71 -13.48 -13.50
CA PRO A 430 -14.61 -14.16 -12.81
C PRO A 430 -13.86 -15.18 -13.68
N ASP A 431 -14.60 -15.96 -14.48
CA ASP A 431 -14.05 -16.99 -15.37
C ASP A 431 -14.01 -16.53 -16.86
N GLY A 432 -14.20 -15.24 -17.10
CA GLY A 432 -14.34 -14.71 -18.46
C GLY A 432 -12.99 -14.55 -19.16
N PRO A 433 -12.80 -15.06 -20.39
CA PRO A 433 -11.57 -14.79 -21.14
C PRO A 433 -11.45 -13.30 -21.42
N PHE A 434 -10.22 -12.81 -21.56
CA PHE A 434 -9.98 -11.41 -21.88
C PHE A 434 -10.73 -11.00 -23.15
N SER A 435 -11.44 -9.88 -23.08
CA SER A 435 -12.08 -9.31 -24.27
C SER A 435 -11.74 -7.83 -24.43
N LEU A 436 -11.21 -7.49 -25.62
CA LEU A 436 -10.81 -6.11 -25.93
C LEU A 436 -12.00 -5.14 -25.87
N ARG A 437 -13.19 -5.59 -26.25
CA ARG A 437 -14.41 -4.78 -26.20
C ARG A 437 -14.78 -4.40 -24.77
N ARG A 438 -14.77 -5.35 -23.83
CA ARG A 438 -15.05 -5.05 -22.40
C ARG A 438 -13.98 -4.14 -21.83
N HIS A 439 -12.71 -4.42 -22.12
CA HIS A 439 -11.58 -3.57 -21.70
C HIS A 439 -11.75 -2.12 -22.12
N VAL A 440 -12.02 -1.86 -23.41
CA VAL A 440 -12.24 -0.50 -23.92
C VAL A 440 -13.52 0.11 -23.34
N LEU A 441 -14.61 -0.65 -23.25
CA LEU A 441 -15.88 -0.14 -22.72
C LEU A 441 -15.77 0.28 -21.25
N PHE A 442 -15.17 -0.56 -20.41
CA PHE A 442 -14.94 -0.26 -19.00
C PHE A 442 -13.97 0.91 -18.83
N SER A 443 -12.84 0.93 -19.54
CA SER A 443 -11.92 2.07 -19.51
C SER A 443 -12.60 3.39 -19.91
N THR A 444 -13.37 3.38 -20.99
CA THR A 444 -14.07 4.58 -21.49
C THR A 444 -15.14 5.03 -20.51
N GLY A 445 -15.94 4.11 -19.99
CA GLY A 445 -16.99 4.41 -19.00
C GLY A 445 -16.42 4.94 -17.70
N LEU A 446 -15.33 4.36 -17.19
CA LEU A 446 -14.67 4.77 -15.96
C LEU A 446 -14.05 6.17 -16.09
N VAL A 447 -13.22 6.40 -17.11
CA VAL A 447 -12.56 7.70 -17.28
C VAL A 447 -13.56 8.78 -17.68
N GLY A 448 -14.50 8.47 -18.57
CA GLY A 448 -15.56 9.41 -18.96
C GLY A 448 -16.49 9.76 -17.80
N GLY A 449 -16.87 8.78 -16.99
CA GLY A 449 -17.70 8.98 -15.79
C GLY A 449 -16.98 9.79 -14.72
N ALA A 450 -15.72 9.47 -14.43
CA ALA A 450 -14.90 10.25 -13.48
C ALA A 450 -14.72 11.69 -13.97
N THR A 451 -14.39 11.87 -15.25
CA THR A 451 -14.27 13.20 -15.88
C THR A 451 -15.57 13.99 -15.75
N LEU A 452 -16.72 13.37 -16.05
CA LEU A 452 -18.02 14.02 -15.93
C LEU A 452 -18.28 14.50 -14.50
N ILE A 453 -18.03 13.68 -13.49
CA ILE A 453 -18.25 14.07 -12.09
C ILE A 453 -17.25 15.16 -11.67
N SER A 454 -15.99 15.08 -12.08
CA SER A 454 -14.99 16.14 -11.84
C SER A 454 -15.36 17.49 -12.47
N LEU A 455 -16.10 17.48 -13.58
CA LEU A 455 -16.64 18.71 -14.20
C LEU A 455 -17.79 19.32 -13.39
N LEU A 456 -18.53 18.51 -12.63
CA LEU A 456 -19.66 18.93 -11.82
C LEU A 456 -19.27 19.32 -10.39
N THR A 457 -18.14 18.82 -9.89
CA THR A 457 -17.62 19.08 -8.55
C THR A 457 -16.45 20.07 -8.57
N CYS A 458 -16.47 21.01 -7.62
CA CYS A 458 -15.38 21.96 -7.39
C CYS A 458 -14.80 21.88 -5.96
N ASP A 459 -15.42 21.09 -5.07
CA ASP A 459 -14.91 20.89 -3.71
C ASP A 459 -14.13 19.57 -3.61
N LEU A 460 -12.80 19.67 -3.67
CA LEU A 460 -11.91 18.54 -3.46
C LEU A 460 -12.01 17.98 -2.03
N GLY A 461 -12.23 18.85 -1.03
CA GLY A 461 -12.36 18.45 0.37
C GLY A 461 -13.58 17.56 0.59
N ALA A 462 -14.72 17.91 -0.01
CA ALA A 462 -15.93 17.09 0.03
C ALA A 462 -15.74 15.69 -0.58
N VAL A 463 -14.97 15.58 -1.68
CA VAL A 463 -14.65 14.28 -2.28
C VAL A 463 -13.81 13.43 -1.32
N PHE A 464 -12.78 14.02 -0.72
CA PHE A 464 -11.94 13.33 0.27
C PHE A 464 -12.74 12.90 1.51
N GLU A 465 -13.59 13.77 2.06
CA GLU A 465 -14.45 13.47 3.20
C GLU A 465 -15.39 12.29 2.89
N LEU A 466 -16.12 12.36 1.77
CA LEU A 466 -17.15 11.37 1.43
C LEU A 466 -16.53 10.01 1.12
N VAL A 467 -15.56 9.97 0.20
CA VAL A 467 -14.93 8.71 -0.26
C VAL A 467 -14.12 8.10 0.88
N GLY A 468 -13.39 8.94 1.62
CA GLY A 468 -12.59 8.54 2.77
C GLY A 468 -13.41 7.95 3.90
N ALA A 469 -14.45 8.66 4.35
CA ALA A 469 -15.23 8.23 5.51
C ALA A 469 -16.13 7.01 5.24
N THR A 470 -16.42 6.70 3.96
CA THR A 470 -17.23 5.55 3.57
C THR A 470 -16.36 4.39 3.10
N SER A 471 -15.83 4.47 1.89
CA SER A 471 -15.13 3.37 1.22
C SER A 471 -13.76 3.07 1.82
N ALA A 472 -12.98 4.11 2.16
CA ALA A 472 -11.64 3.92 2.72
C ALA A 472 -11.73 3.29 4.13
N VAL A 473 -12.62 3.79 4.98
CA VAL A 473 -12.89 3.22 6.31
C VAL A 473 -13.37 1.76 6.20
N ALA A 474 -14.29 1.45 5.29
CA ALA A 474 -14.75 0.08 5.07
C ALA A 474 -13.58 -0.85 4.70
N MET A 475 -12.73 -0.43 3.76
CA MET A 475 -11.60 -1.24 3.28
C MET A 475 -10.44 -1.35 4.27
N ALA A 476 -10.22 -0.33 5.10
CA ALA A 476 -9.06 -0.29 5.98
C ALA A 476 -9.37 -0.77 7.39
N TYR A 477 -10.48 -0.31 7.97
CA TYR A 477 -10.78 -0.51 9.39
C TYR A 477 -11.84 -1.59 9.64
N VAL A 478 -12.65 -1.93 8.63
CA VAL A 478 -13.72 -2.92 8.79
C VAL A 478 -13.33 -4.27 8.17
N MET A 479 -13.06 -4.33 6.87
CA MET A 479 -12.89 -5.61 6.15
C MET A 479 -11.65 -6.43 6.62
N PRO A 480 -10.42 -5.88 6.70
CA PRO A 480 -9.26 -6.69 7.07
C PRO A 480 -9.34 -7.21 8.51
N PRO A 481 -9.70 -6.41 9.53
CA PRO A 481 -9.90 -6.91 10.88
C PRO A 481 -11.03 -7.95 10.99
N MET A 482 -12.15 -7.77 10.28
CA MET A 482 -13.24 -8.76 10.27
C MET A 482 -12.80 -10.11 9.69
N CYS A 483 -12.06 -10.12 8.58
CA CYS A 483 -11.47 -11.35 8.03
C CYS A 483 -10.47 -11.97 9.02
N TYR A 484 -9.64 -11.16 9.68
CA TYR A 484 -8.66 -11.64 10.65
C TYR A 484 -9.33 -12.34 11.85
N ILE A 485 -10.42 -11.75 12.38
CA ILE A 485 -11.21 -12.35 13.47
C ILE A 485 -11.77 -13.72 13.08
N LYS A 486 -12.17 -13.88 11.81
CA LYS A 486 -12.77 -15.13 11.32
C LYS A 486 -11.74 -16.21 10.99
N LEU A 487 -10.56 -15.81 10.53
CA LEU A 487 -9.50 -16.72 10.06
C LEU A 487 -8.49 -17.12 11.15
N THR A 488 -8.50 -16.48 12.32
CA THR A 488 -7.50 -16.75 13.37
C THR A 488 -8.11 -17.24 14.67
N THR A 489 -7.31 -17.98 15.45
CA THR A 489 -7.65 -18.35 16.81
C THR A 489 -7.64 -17.13 17.72
N ARG A 490 -8.53 -17.13 18.74
CA ARG A 490 -8.69 -15.99 19.65
C ARG A 490 -7.38 -15.67 20.37
N ASN A 491 -6.86 -14.48 20.11
CA ASN A 491 -5.68 -13.92 20.76
C ASN A 491 -5.93 -12.45 21.16
N TRP A 492 -4.98 -11.82 21.86
CA TRP A 492 -5.08 -10.40 22.23
C TRP A 492 -5.30 -9.47 21.02
N ARG A 493 -4.68 -9.78 19.87
CA ARG A 493 -4.83 -9.01 18.63
C ARG A 493 -6.24 -9.13 18.04
N THR A 494 -6.95 -10.23 18.30
CA THR A 494 -8.37 -10.38 17.93
C THR A 494 -9.24 -9.37 18.68
N TYR A 495 -8.97 -9.08 19.96
CA TYR A 495 -9.71 -8.03 20.69
C TYR A 495 -9.44 -6.64 20.14
N LEU A 496 -8.18 -6.34 19.77
CA LEU A 496 -7.85 -5.11 19.06
C LEU A 496 -8.60 -5.02 17.72
N ALA A 497 -8.70 -6.13 16.98
CA ALA A 497 -9.46 -6.19 15.73
C ALA A 497 -10.93 -5.82 15.95
N TYR A 498 -11.59 -6.35 16.99
CA TYR A 498 -12.97 -5.96 17.33
C TYR A 498 -13.08 -4.45 17.61
N GLY A 499 -12.12 -3.88 18.35
CA GLY A 499 -12.08 -2.44 18.62
C GLY A 499 -11.95 -1.60 17.34
N VAL A 500 -11.11 -2.01 16.39
CA VAL A 500 -10.92 -1.31 15.12
C VAL A 500 -12.16 -1.43 14.22
N VAL A 501 -12.83 -2.59 14.20
CA VAL A 501 -14.12 -2.75 13.49
C VAL A 501 -15.18 -1.84 14.08
N ALA A 502 -15.31 -1.78 15.41
CA ALA A 502 -16.27 -0.91 16.08
C ALA A 502 -16.00 0.57 15.78
N PHE A 503 -14.72 0.98 15.82
CA PHE A 503 -14.29 2.31 15.42
C PHE A 503 -14.67 2.62 13.96
N GLY A 504 -14.31 1.74 13.02
CA GLY A 504 -14.63 1.92 11.60
C GLY A 504 -16.14 2.01 11.33
N ALA A 505 -16.93 1.13 11.96
CA ALA A 505 -18.38 1.16 11.85
C ALA A 505 -18.98 2.46 12.40
N ALA A 506 -18.51 2.93 13.57
CA ALA A 506 -18.96 4.19 14.15
C ALA A 506 -18.64 5.39 13.24
N VAL A 507 -17.42 5.45 12.70
CA VAL A 507 -17.01 6.51 11.75
C VAL A 507 -17.90 6.49 10.50
N MET A 508 -18.12 5.33 9.88
CA MET A 508 -18.96 5.23 8.69
C MET A 508 -20.39 5.70 8.95
N VAL A 509 -21.00 5.24 10.05
CA VAL A 509 -22.38 5.58 10.40
C VAL A 509 -22.51 7.08 10.66
N ILE A 510 -21.65 7.64 11.51
CA ILE A 510 -21.70 9.06 11.87
C ILE A 510 -21.42 9.95 10.65
N SER A 511 -20.42 9.60 9.85
CA SER A 511 -20.07 10.38 8.66
C SER A 511 -21.16 10.32 7.59
N THR A 512 -21.84 9.18 7.43
CA THR A 512 -22.99 9.06 6.52
C THR A 512 -24.14 9.94 6.99
N PHE A 513 -24.45 9.94 8.29
CA PHE A 513 -25.47 10.84 8.84
C PHE A 513 -25.11 12.31 8.64
N GLN A 514 -23.87 12.70 8.91
CA GLN A 514 -23.41 14.08 8.69
C GLN A 514 -23.45 14.48 7.21
N ALA A 515 -23.11 13.57 6.29
CA ALA A 515 -23.20 13.83 4.85
C ALA A 515 -24.66 14.02 4.40
N VAL A 516 -25.58 13.20 4.90
CA VAL A 516 -27.01 13.32 4.62
C VAL A 516 -27.58 14.61 5.22
N ASP A 517 -27.19 14.96 6.44
CA ASP A 517 -27.62 16.19 7.11
C ASP A 517 -27.16 17.45 6.36
N LYS A 518 -25.88 17.48 5.94
CA LYS A 518 -25.36 18.53 5.05
C LYS A 518 -26.13 18.61 3.73
N LEU A 519 -26.52 17.47 3.15
CA LEU A 519 -27.26 17.45 1.88
C LEU A 519 -28.71 17.95 2.02
N LEU A 520 -29.35 17.72 3.17
CA LEU A 520 -30.76 18.10 3.42
C LEU A 520 -30.91 19.51 3.98
N TYR A 521 -29.97 19.96 4.81
CA TYR A 521 -30.08 21.19 5.59
C TYR A 521 -28.90 22.15 5.42
N GLY A 522 -27.87 21.78 4.66
CA GLY A 522 -26.69 22.60 4.45
C GLY A 522 -27.01 23.90 3.72
N THR A 523 -26.73 25.03 4.38
CA THR A 523 -26.79 26.38 3.81
C THR A 523 -25.44 26.87 3.29
N ASP A 524 -24.45 25.98 3.17
CA ASP A 524 -23.10 26.35 2.73
C ASP A 524 -23.14 26.87 1.28
N GLU A 525 -22.54 28.03 1.03
CA GLU A 525 -22.34 28.52 -0.33
C GLU A 525 -21.61 27.43 -1.14
N PRO A 526 -22.09 27.07 -2.33
CA PRO A 526 -21.42 26.07 -3.15
C PRO A 526 -19.99 26.55 -3.42
N ALA A 527 -19.01 25.67 -3.16
CA ALA A 527 -17.61 25.93 -3.42
C ALA A 527 -17.45 26.50 -4.84
N LYS A 528 -17.01 27.76 -4.95
CA LYS A 528 -16.85 28.42 -6.23
C LYS A 528 -15.68 27.79 -6.97
N CYS A 529 -15.94 27.35 -8.20
CA CYS A 529 -14.90 26.93 -9.12
C CYS A 529 -14.07 28.18 -9.47
N THR A 530 -12.83 28.25 -9.00
CA THR A 530 -11.86 29.29 -9.41
C THR A 530 -11.20 28.95 -10.73
#